data_AF-A0A8J9VGU1-F1
#
_entry.id   AF-A0A8J9VGU1-F1
#
_cell.length_a   1.000
_cell.length_b   1.000
_cell.length_c   1.000
_cell.angle_alpha   90.00
_cell.angle_beta   90.00
_cell.angle_gamma   90.00
#
_symmetry.space_group_name_H-M   'P 1'
#
loop_
_entity.id
_entity.type
_entity.pdbx_description
1 polymer ?
#
loop_
_entity_poly.entity_id
_entity_poly.type
_entity_poly.pdbx_seq_one_letter_code
_entity_poly.pdbx_strand_id
1 'polypeptide(L)'
;MQFYKDRILNAAQLKRLSEHKYSCTSASILDAWLQPWWCWLVSKTPLWLAPNLITILGLIVNIVTTLILVWYSPDARQEPPRWACALCALGVFVYQSLDAIDGKQARRTGSQSPLGELFDHGCDSISTVFIALGACIAVKLGEYPTWMFFQCFCAMTLFYCAHWQAYVTGTLKMGRIDVTEAQYAIIGIHLVSAILGPAAWTSKILGIQCGLYATAVSFAAAIYFTINFASTFRDRGCGKNGSTVAIPTVNQSLNLVSNYGVVLVTLALVFSYVKVIMKGGVGKNGSTVAGTSILSPVIPFSLVVVPAFIIFQKSESHVYENHPALYILAFGMVAAKVTNRLVVAHMTKSEMEYYDWSLLGPAMLFLNQYFNNAIPEYYVLWLCTVWVCADLIRYCGQICLEICDHLKIRLFRIPYPPAPASPKHTERNGFRELLIGIDGCDCLVLIKFGDTIVTKYNKYTLSTDSEKSENEDSAPLLNNNSIT
;
A
#
# COMPACT_ATOMS: atom_id res chain seq x y z
N MET A 1 13.80 -7.59 25.27
CA MET A 1 13.38 -6.27 25.78
C MET A 1 11.91 -6.11 25.41
N GLN A 2 10.98 -6.29 26.36
CA GLN A 2 9.56 -6.04 26.12
C GLN A 2 9.34 -4.53 26.23
N PHE A 3 8.82 -3.92 25.16
CA PHE A 3 8.65 -2.45 25.09
C PHE A 3 7.30 -1.96 25.65
N TYR A 4 6.32 -2.85 25.82
CA TYR A 4 5.11 -2.70 26.64
C TYR A 4 5.13 -3.74 27.76
N LYS A 5 4.45 -3.44 28.87
CA LYS A 5 4.24 -4.40 29.97
C LYS A 5 3.28 -5.53 29.55
N ASP A 6 2.34 -5.21 28.66
CA ASP A 6 1.32 -6.12 28.14
C ASP A 6 1.59 -6.47 26.66
N ARG A 7 1.12 -7.65 26.24
CA ARG A 7 1.21 -8.09 24.84
C ARG A 7 0.22 -7.33 23.97
N ILE A 8 0.62 -7.01 22.74
CA ILE A 8 -0.26 -6.39 21.74
C ILE A 8 -1.14 -7.46 21.10
N LEU A 9 -0.56 -8.61 20.75
CA LEU A 9 -1.28 -9.71 20.15
C LEU A 9 -1.68 -10.75 21.21
N ASN A 10 -2.96 -11.08 21.24
CA ASN A 10 -3.44 -12.18 22.07
C ASN A 10 -3.13 -13.55 21.43
N ALA A 11 -3.26 -14.63 22.20
CA ALA A 11 -2.93 -15.98 21.74
C ALA A 11 -3.77 -16.43 20.53
N ALA A 12 -5.03 -15.99 20.43
CA ALA A 12 -5.90 -16.33 19.31
C ALA A 12 -5.46 -15.62 18.02
N GLN A 13 -5.06 -14.35 18.11
CA GLN A 13 -4.51 -13.59 16.99
C GLN A 13 -3.20 -14.19 16.49
N LEU A 14 -2.29 -14.56 17.39
CA LEU A 14 -1.03 -15.22 17.04
C LEU A 14 -1.28 -16.56 16.33
N LYS A 15 -2.22 -17.37 16.83
CA LYS A 15 -2.61 -18.62 16.18
C LYS A 15 -3.16 -18.39 14.77
N ARG A 16 -4.10 -17.45 14.60
CA ARG A 16 -4.67 -17.13 13.27
C ARG A 16 -3.61 -16.59 12.31
N LEU A 17 -2.66 -15.82 12.81
CA LEU A 17 -1.54 -15.31 12.03
C LEU A 17 -0.61 -16.44 11.57
N SER A 18 -0.40 -17.48 12.38
CA SER A 18 0.37 -18.67 11.96
C SER A 18 -0.33 -19.48 10.85
N GLU A 19 -1.66 -19.37 10.74
CA GLU A 19 -2.47 -20.01 9.71
C GLU A 19 -2.65 -19.13 8.47
N HIS A 20 -2.16 -17.87 8.50
CA HIS A 20 -2.25 -16.94 7.38
C HIS A 20 -1.42 -17.43 6.20
N LYS A 21 -2.00 -17.31 5.00
CA LYS A 21 -1.33 -17.60 3.74
C LYS A 21 -1.40 -16.36 2.87
N TYR A 22 -0.23 -15.89 2.46
CA TYR A 22 -0.13 -14.78 1.52
C TYR A 22 -0.93 -15.06 0.26
N SER A 23 -1.74 -14.10 -0.15
CA SER A 23 -2.54 -14.15 -1.37
C SER A 23 -2.50 -12.79 -2.03
N CYS A 24 -1.92 -12.74 -3.23
CA CYS A 24 -1.87 -11.53 -4.04
C CYS A 24 -2.13 -11.86 -5.52
N THR A 25 -2.88 -10.99 -6.19
CA THR A 25 -3.06 -11.02 -7.64
C THR A 25 -2.57 -9.70 -8.22
N SER A 26 -1.59 -9.72 -9.12
CA SER A 26 -1.09 -8.51 -9.81
C SER A 26 -1.38 -8.56 -11.30
N ALA A 27 -1.89 -7.44 -11.83
CA ALA A 27 -2.00 -7.19 -13.26
C ALA A 27 -1.12 -6.00 -13.69
N SER A 28 -0.15 -5.60 -12.86
CA SER A 28 0.70 -4.43 -13.11
C SER A 28 1.47 -4.58 -14.41
N ILE A 29 1.51 -3.51 -15.18
CA ILE A 29 2.15 -3.48 -16.49
C ILE A 29 3.67 -3.54 -16.28
N LEU A 30 4.22 -2.63 -15.48
CA LEU A 30 5.66 -2.50 -15.29
C LEU A 30 6.27 -3.69 -14.58
N ASP A 31 5.52 -4.36 -13.69
CA ASP A 31 6.00 -5.59 -13.03
C ASP A 31 6.53 -6.60 -14.05
N ALA A 32 5.84 -6.78 -15.17
CA ALA A 32 6.25 -7.72 -16.23
C ALA A 32 7.58 -7.32 -16.89
N TRP A 33 7.82 -6.02 -17.09
CA TRP A 33 9.04 -5.48 -17.69
C TRP A 33 10.22 -5.49 -16.72
N LEU A 34 9.94 -5.39 -15.42
CA LEU A 34 10.96 -5.35 -14.37
C LEU A 34 11.31 -6.72 -13.80
N GLN A 35 10.53 -7.77 -14.09
CA GLN A 35 10.88 -9.13 -13.68
C GLN A 35 12.32 -9.54 -14.02
N PRO A 36 12.86 -9.30 -15.23
CA PRO A 36 14.26 -9.66 -15.55
C PRO A 36 15.26 -8.93 -14.65
N TRP A 37 15.03 -7.65 -14.36
CA TRP A 37 15.84 -6.85 -13.45
C TRP A 37 15.80 -7.42 -12.02
N TRP A 38 14.62 -7.69 -11.49
CA TRP A 38 14.46 -8.22 -10.12
C TRP A 38 15.00 -9.64 -9.97
N CYS A 39 14.82 -10.50 -10.98
CA CYS A 39 15.38 -11.86 -10.99
C CYS A 39 16.91 -11.83 -11.07
N TRP A 40 17.47 -10.91 -11.87
CA TRP A 40 18.92 -10.69 -11.86
C TRP A 40 19.40 -10.18 -10.49
N LEU A 41 18.74 -9.17 -9.93
CA LEU A 41 19.15 -8.54 -8.68
C LEU A 41 19.08 -9.51 -7.48
N VAL A 42 17.97 -10.26 -7.36
CA VAL A 42 17.86 -11.30 -6.32
C VAL A 42 18.93 -12.37 -6.49
N SER A 43 19.33 -12.74 -7.73
CA SER A 43 20.39 -13.72 -7.95
C SER A 43 21.76 -13.27 -7.41
N LYS A 44 22.01 -11.95 -7.38
CA LYS A 44 23.22 -11.32 -6.82
C LYS A 44 23.14 -11.10 -5.31
N THR A 45 21.95 -11.21 -4.74
CA THR A 45 21.74 -11.05 -3.30
C THR A 45 22.35 -12.24 -2.54
N PRO A 46 23.19 -12.00 -1.51
CA PRO A 46 23.78 -13.08 -0.73
C PRO A 46 22.74 -13.95 -0.01
N LEU A 47 22.94 -15.26 0.03
CA LEU A 47 21.98 -16.19 0.66
C LEU A 47 21.85 -16.04 2.18
N TRP A 48 22.81 -15.39 2.84
CA TRP A 48 22.73 -15.09 4.28
C TRP A 48 21.87 -13.86 4.58
N LEU A 49 21.57 -13.03 3.57
CA LEU A 49 20.86 -11.78 3.74
C LEU A 49 19.36 -12.04 3.92
N ALA A 50 18.84 -11.70 5.10
CA ALA A 50 17.44 -11.87 5.45
C ALA A 50 16.53 -10.93 4.64
N PRO A 51 15.34 -11.38 4.17
CA PRO A 51 14.37 -10.55 3.47
C PRO A 51 14.02 -9.25 4.20
N ASN A 52 13.65 -9.32 5.48
CA ASN A 52 13.30 -8.14 6.27
C ASN A 52 14.45 -7.13 6.42
N LEU A 53 15.71 -7.59 6.28
CA LEU A 53 16.87 -6.69 6.26
C LEU A 53 16.95 -5.93 4.93
N ILE A 54 16.57 -6.57 3.82
CA ILE A 54 16.45 -5.90 2.51
C ILE A 54 15.37 -4.82 2.57
N THR A 55 14.18 -5.15 3.09
CA THR A 55 13.06 -4.22 3.24
C THR A 55 13.45 -2.98 4.05
N ILE A 56 14.03 -3.16 5.24
CA ILE A 56 14.38 -2.01 6.10
C ILE A 56 15.51 -1.17 5.52
N LEU A 57 16.47 -1.77 4.81
CA LEU A 57 17.52 -1.03 4.11
C LEU A 57 16.95 -0.17 2.99
N GLY A 58 15.99 -0.71 2.23
CA GLY A 58 15.22 0.07 1.25
C GLY A 58 14.51 1.25 1.89
N LEU A 59 13.78 1.01 2.99
CA LEU A 59 13.07 2.08 3.71
C LEU A 59 14.02 3.18 4.21
N ILE A 60 15.17 2.80 4.79
CA ILE A 60 16.18 3.76 5.27
C ILE A 60 16.70 4.61 4.12
N VAL A 61 17.01 4.01 2.97
CA VAL A 61 17.46 4.76 1.78
C VAL A 61 16.41 5.79 1.38
N ASN A 62 15.14 5.38 1.23
CA ASN A 62 14.05 6.28 0.85
C ASN A 62 13.90 7.45 1.85
N ILE A 63 13.85 7.14 3.15
CA ILE A 63 13.73 8.14 4.23
C ILE A 63 14.88 9.15 4.15
N VAL A 64 16.13 8.67 4.12
CA VAL A 64 17.31 9.55 4.12
C VAL A 64 17.31 10.45 2.89
N THR A 65 17.05 9.90 1.70
CA THR A 65 17.07 10.70 0.47
C THR A 65 15.96 11.76 0.45
N THR A 66 14.78 11.45 0.98
CA THR A 66 13.69 12.42 1.11
C THR A 66 13.97 13.46 2.19
N LEU A 67 14.56 13.08 3.33
CA LEU A 67 14.91 14.04 4.38
C LEU A 67 15.97 15.05 3.92
N ILE A 68 16.87 14.67 3.00
CA ILE A 68 17.79 15.61 2.35
C ILE A 68 16.99 16.65 1.53
N LEU A 69 15.95 16.24 0.80
CA LEU A 69 15.07 17.20 0.12
C LEU A 69 14.33 18.11 1.11
N VAL A 70 13.79 17.55 2.20
CA VAL A 70 13.11 18.31 3.26
C VAL A 70 14.05 19.32 3.91
N TRP A 71 15.33 18.99 4.08
CA TRP A 71 16.33 19.91 4.61
C TRP A 71 16.51 21.15 3.74
N TYR A 72 16.49 20.99 2.41
CA TYR A 72 16.65 22.10 1.46
C TYR A 72 15.34 22.85 1.15
N SER A 73 14.19 22.20 1.29
CA SER A 73 12.88 22.78 0.96
C SER A 73 11.80 22.25 1.90
N PRO A 74 11.83 22.61 3.19
CA PRO A 74 10.87 22.13 4.18
C PRO A 74 9.46 22.69 3.97
N ASP A 75 9.37 23.80 3.23
CA ASP A 75 8.12 24.42 2.80
C ASP A 75 7.64 23.92 1.43
N ALA A 76 8.42 23.08 0.74
CA ALA A 76 8.22 22.67 -0.65
C ALA A 76 8.04 23.86 -1.63
N ARG A 77 8.58 25.04 -1.32
CA ARG A 77 8.60 26.23 -2.18
C ARG A 77 10.01 26.53 -2.68
N GLN A 78 11.00 26.30 -1.83
CA GLN A 78 12.41 26.50 -2.16
C GLN A 78 12.86 25.48 -3.22
N GLU A 79 13.85 25.86 -4.02
CA GLU A 79 14.40 24.98 -5.05
C GLU A 79 15.44 24.04 -4.45
N PRO A 80 15.16 22.73 -4.30
CA PRO A 80 16.16 21.80 -3.83
C PRO A 80 17.31 21.71 -4.86
N PRO A 81 18.56 21.49 -4.40
CA PRO A 81 19.68 21.25 -5.30
C PRO A 81 19.41 20.10 -6.26
N ARG A 82 19.82 20.27 -7.51
CA ARG A 82 19.60 19.27 -8.57
C ARG A 82 20.19 17.90 -8.25
N TRP A 83 21.33 17.87 -7.55
CA TRP A 83 21.94 16.61 -7.09
C TRP A 83 21.08 15.92 -6.03
N ALA A 84 20.37 16.66 -5.18
CA ALA A 84 19.47 16.10 -4.17
C ALA A 84 18.24 15.47 -4.84
N CYS A 85 17.72 16.10 -5.91
CA CYS A 85 16.70 15.48 -6.76
C CYS A 85 17.19 14.19 -7.43
N ALA A 86 18.42 14.20 -7.98
CA ALA A 86 19.02 13.00 -8.57
C ALA A 86 19.21 11.87 -7.53
N LEU A 87 19.66 12.23 -6.33
CA LEU A 87 19.83 11.31 -5.22
C LEU A 87 18.49 10.72 -4.78
N CYS A 88 17.42 11.52 -4.73
CA CYS A 88 16.07 11.03 -4.43
C CYS A 88 15.53 10.12 -5.54
N ALA A 89 15.75 10.43 -6.82
CA ALA A 89 15.40 9.54 -7.92
C ALA A 89 16.07 8.16 -7.77
N LEU A 90 17.38 8.17 -7.49
CA LEU A 90 18.15 6.94 -7.22
C LEU A 90 17.64 6.24 -5.96
N GLY A 91 17.34 6.98 -4.89
CA GLY A 91 16.84 6.44 -3.63
C GLY A 91 15.51 5.71 -3.79
N VAL A 92 14.54 6.31 -4.51
CA VAL A 92 13.25 5.68 -4.81
C VAL A 92 13.43 4.46 -5.71
N PHE A 93 14.33 4.51 -6.71
CA PHE A 93 14.64 3.35 -7.57
C PHE A 93 15.26 2.18 -6.77
N VAL A 94 16.19 2.49 -5.86
CA VAL A 94 16.80 1.51 -4.97
C VAL A 94 15.76 0.92 -4.04
N TYR A 95 14.96 1.75 -3.37
CA TYR A 95 13.87 1.29 -2.51
C TYR A 95 12.93 0.34 -3.27
N GLN A 96 12.38 0.77 -4.41
CA GLN A 96 11.51 -0.03 -5.25
C GLN A 96 12.14 -1.37 -5.64
N SER A 97 13.43 -1.37 -6.00
CA SER A 97 14.13 -2.58 -6.39
C SER A 97 14.35 -3.53 -5.22
N LEU A 98 14.63 -3.02 -4.02
CA LEU A 98 14.84 -3.82 -2.81
C LEU A 98 13.52 -4.41 -2.30
N ASP A 99 12.46 -3.60 -2.32
CA ASP A 99 11.08 -3.99 -2.04
C ASP A 99 10.65 -5.18 -2.91
N ALA A 100 10.79 -5.06 -4.24
CA ALA A 100 10.37 -6.11 -5.16
C ALA A 100 11.15 -7.44 -5.04
N ILE A 101 12.36 -7.43 -4.46
CA ILE A 101 13.19 -8.64 -4.32
C ILE A 101 13.09 -9.28 -2.94
N ASP A 102 12.54 -8.65 -1.91
CA ASP A 102 12.56 -9.22 -0.57
C ASP A 102 11.75 -10.53 -0.48
N GLY A 103 10.56 -10.59 -1.09
CA GLY A 103 9.73 -11.77 -1.19
C GLY A 103 10.33 -12.81 -2.15
N LYS A 104 11.07 -12.37 -3.17
CA LYS A 104 11.84 -13.26 -4.06
C LYS A 104 12.98 -13.91 -3.29
N GLN A 105 13.68 -13.15 -2.45
CA GLN A 105 14.73 -13.64 -1.58
C GLN A 105 14.13 -14.61 -0.55
N ALA A 106 12.96 -14.30 0.03
CA ALA A 106 12.27 -15.18 0.97
C ALA A 106 11.93 -16.54 0.34
N ARG A 107 11.47 -16.56 -0.92
CA ARG A 107 11.25 -17.80 -1.69
C ARG A 107 12.56 -18.54 -1.96
N ARG A 108 13.57 -17.83 -2.48
CA ARG A 108 14.90 -18.40 -2.81
C ARG A 108 15.59 -19.04 -1.60
N THR A 109 15.33 -18.52 -0.41
CA THR A 109 15.88 -18.99 0.86
C THR A 109 14.92 -19.90 1.62
N GLY A 110 13.68 -20.10 1.16
CA GLY A 110 12.68 -20.85 1.91
C GLY A 110 12.36 -20.23 3.28
N SER A 111 12.60 -18.93 3.46
CA SER A 111 12.36 -18.18 4.71
C SER A 111 11.05 -17.37 4.68
N GLN A 112 10.09 -17.79 3.84
CA GLN A 112 8.78 -17.15 3.75
C GLN A 112 8.03 -17.25 5.09
N SER A 113 7.42 -16.16 5.52
CA SER A 113 6.62 -16.14 6.76
C SER A 113 5.58 -15.02 6.72
N PRO A 114 4.48 -15.14 7.48
CA PRO A 114 3.53 -14.03 7.68
C PRO A 114 4.21 -12.78 8.26
N LEU A 115 5.26 -12.94 9.07
CA LEU A 115 6.03 -11.80 9.58
C LEU A 115 6.68 -11.00 8.44
N GLY A 116 7.18 -11.67 7.40
CA GLY A 116 7.81 -10.99 6.27
C GLY A 116 6.83 -10.09 5.52
N GLU A 117 5.64 -10.60 5.22
CA GLU A 117 4.55 -9.83 4.59
C GLU A 117 4.11 -8.64 5.46
N LEU A 118 3.95 -8.85 6.77
CA LEU A 118 3.60 -7.77 7.70
C LEU A 118 4.69 -6.69 7.74
N PHE A 119 5.95 -7.11 7.72
CA PHE A 119 7.11 -6.21 7.79
C PHE A 119 7.25 -5.37 6.52
N ASP A 120 7.07 -6.01 5.36
CA ASP A 120 7.04 -5.40 4.03
C ASP A 120 5.97 -4.31 3.92
N HIS A 121 4.70 -4.68 4.04
CA HIS A 121 3.59 -3.73 3.98
C HIS A 121 3.64 -2.66 5.09
N GLY A 122 4.21 -3.02 6.24
CA GLY A 122 4.45 -2.09 7.34
C GLY A 122 5.49 -1.02 7.04
N CYS A 123 6.51 -1.35 6.23
CA CYS A 123 7.50 -0.41 5.72
C CYS A 123 6.96 0.42 4.56
N ASP A 124 6.17 -0.19 3.67
CA ASP A 124 5.52 0.51 2.55
C ASP A 124 4.61 1.65 2.99
N SER A 125 3.86 1.45 4.08
CA SER A 125 2.98 2.48 4.62
C SER A 125 3.76 3.73 5.06
N ILE A 126 4.94 3.54 5.64
CA ILE A 126 5.86 4.62 6.02
C ILE A 126 6.47 5.24 4.78
N SER A 127 6.98 4.41 3.87
CA SER A 127 7.62 4.82 2.63
C SER A 127 6.73 5.71 1.77
N THR A 128 5.42 5.40 1.71
CA THR A 128 4.40 6.17 1.00
C THR A 128 4.39 7.64 1.43
N VAL A 129 4.58 7.94 2.72
CA VAL A 129 4.63 9.32 3.26
C VAL A 129 5.82 10.07 2.66
N PHE A 130 7.01 9.45 2.69
CA PHE A 130 8.24 10.07 2.20
C PHE A 130 8.25 10.20 0.67
N ILE A 131 7.76 9.21 -0.06
CA ILE A 131 7.65 9.24 -1.52
C ILE A 131 6.70 10.37 -1.97
N ALA A 132 5.54 10.49 -1.32
CA ALA A 132 4.57 11.54 -1.65
C ALA A 132 5.13 12.95 -1.34
N LEU A 133 5.77 13.12 -0.19
CA LEU A 133 6.39 14.39 0.21
C LEU A 133 7.56 14.76 -0.71
N GLY A 134 8.44 13.82 -1.04
CA GLY A 134 9.55 14.01 -1.97
C GLY A 134 9.08 14.48 -3.34
N ALA A 135 8.02 13.86 -3.89
CA ALA A 135 7.42 14.28 -5.14
C ALA A 135 6.90 15.73 -5.07
N CYS A 136 6.22 16.11 -3.98
CA CYS A 136 5.73 17.48 -3.78
C CYS A 136 6.87 18.50 -3.75
N ILE A 137 7.98 18.20 -3.07
CA ILE A 137 9.16 19.07 -3.01
C ILE A 137 9.80 19.22 -4.39
N ALA A 138 9.92 18.13 -5.15
CA ALA A 138 10.55 18.15 -6.48
C ALA A 138 9.81 19.07 -7.47
N VAL A 139 8.47 19.12 -7.39
CA VAL A 139 7.64 19.99 -8.24
C VAL A 139 7.29 21.35 -7.62
N LYS A 140 7.84 21.66 -6.44
CA LYS A 140 7.57 22.90 -5.68
C LYS A 140 6.09 23.10 -5.34
N LEU A 141 5.40 22.02 -4.93
CA LEU A 141 3.95 22.05 -4.68
C LEU A 141 3.55 22.87 -3.45
N GLY A 142 4.51 23.31 -2.63
CA GLY A 142 4.26 24.20 -1.49
C GLY A 142 3.76 25.61 -1.88
N GLU A 143 3.94 26.01 -3.15
CA GLU A 143 3.28 27.19 -3.74
C GLU A 143 1.74 27.04 -3.77
N TYR A 144 1.28 25.79 -3.66
CA TYR A 144 -0.11 25.40 -3.68
C TYR A 144 -0.42 24.50 -2.46
N PRO A 145 -0.47 25.03 -1.22
CA PRO A 145 -0.56 24.23 -0.01
C PRO A 145 -1.74 23.25 0.00
N THR A 146 -2.91 23.68 -0.46
CA THR A 146 -4.11 22.84 -0.60
C THR A 146 -3.85 21.64 -1.51
N TRP A 147 -3.15 21.85 -2.62
CA TRP A 147 -2.79 20.79 -3.57
C TRP A 147 -1.80 19.80 -2.99
N MET A 148 -0.78 20.30 -2.29
CA MET A 148 0.18 19.45 -1.58
C MET A 148 -0.50 18.59 -0.52
N PHE A 149 -1.48 19.16 0.20
CA PHE A 149 -2.25 18.45 1.22
C PHE A 149 -3.02 17.29 0.57
N PHE A 150 -3.83 17.60 -0.44
CA PHE A 150 -4.62 16.58 -1.13
C PHE A 150 -3.77 15.52 -1.82
N GLN A 151 -2.65 15.89 -2.46
CA GLN A 151 -1.72 14.93 -3.07
C GLN A 151 -1.19 13.93 -2.05
N CYS A 152 -0.65 14.42 -0.92
CA CYS A 152 -0.08 13.54 0.10
C CYS A 152 -1.15 12.66 0.76
N PHE A 153 -2.26 13.24 1.18
CA PHE A 153 -3.35 12.48 1.81
C PHE A 153 -4.05 11.53 0.85
N CYS A 154 -4.10 11.84 -0.46
CA CYS A 154 -4.59 10.93 -1.48
C CYS A 154 -3.67 9.70 -1.61
N ALA A 155 -2.35 9.90 -1.71
CA ALA A 155 -1.40 8.79 -1.77
C ALA A 155 -1.55 7.84 -0.56
N MET A 156 -1.63 8.39 0.65
CA MET A 156 -1.85 7.62 1.89
C MET A 156 -3.21 6.91 1.90
N THR A 157 -4.27 7.57 1.42
CA THR A 157 -5.62 6.99 1.34
C THR A 157 -5.70 5.84 0.34
N LEU A 158 -5.04 5.96 -0.83
CA LEU A 158 -5.02 4.90 -1.84
C LEU A 158 -4.30 3.66 -1.31
N PHE A 159 -3.15 3.85 -0.67
CA PHE A 159 -2.41 2.76 -0.04
C PHE A 159 -3.22 2.08 1.08
N TYR A 160 -3.91 2.88 1.91
CA TYR A 160 -4.83 2.36 2.93
C TYR A 160 -6.00 1.56 2.34
N CYS A 161 -6.62 2.07 1.26
CA CYS A 161 -7.73 1.41 0.59
C CYS A 161 -7.33 0.06 -0.04
N ALA A 162 -6.11 -0.07 -0.56
CA ALA A 162 -5.59 -1.36 -1.03
C ALA A 162 -5.54 -2.40 0.09
N HIS A 163 -5.10 -2.01 1.28
CA HIS A 163 -5.06 -2.87 2.47
C HIS A 163 -6.45 -3.12 3.06
N TRP A 164 -7.37 -2.15 2.97
CA TRP A 164 -8.76 -2.36 3.34
C TRP A 164 -9.43 -3.38 2.40
N GLN A 165 -9.16 -3.29 1.11
CA GLN A 165 -9.60 -4.32 0.17
C GLN A 165 -9.06 -5.70 0.55
N ALA A 166 -7.78 -5.81 0.93
CA ALA A 166 -7.19 -7.07 1.40
C ALA A 166 -7.87 -7.57 2.71
N TYR A 167 -8.10 -6.69 3.68
CA TYR A 167 -8.81 -6.98 4.93
C TYR A 167 -10.20 -7.59 4.68
N VAL A 168 -10.91 -7.06 3.68
CA VAL A 168 -12.27 -7.51 3.33
C VAL A 168 -12.24 -8.82 2.54
N THR A 169 -11.40 -8.88 1.50
CA THR A 169 -11.43 -9.95 0.50
C THR A 169 -10.52 -11.14 0.80
N GLY A 170 -9.58 -10.98 1.73
CA GLY A 170 -8.55 -11.99 2.00
C GLY A 170 -7.38 -11.99 1.01
N THR A 171 -7.32 -11.04 0.06
CA THR A 171 -6.30 -11.04 -1.01
C THR A 171 -5.96 -9.62 -1.43
N LEU A 172 -4.67 -9.31 -1.53
CA LEU A 172 -4.20 -8.05 -2.10
C LEU A 172 -4.36 -8.12 -3.63
N LYS A 173 -5.06 -7.16 -4.23
CA LYS A 173 -5.27 -7.13 -5.69
C LYS A 173 -4.67 -5.85 -6.24
N MET A 174 -3.61 -6.01 -7.02
CA MET A 174 -2.94 -4.93 -7.72
C MET A 174 -3.50 -4.78 -9.13
N GLY A 175 -3.78 -3.53 -9.50
CA GLY A 175 -4.29 -3.14 -10.81
C GLY A 175 -3.22 -3.13 -11.90
N ARG A 176 -3.55 -2.56 -13.07
CA ARG A 176 -2.60 -2.39 -14.20
C ARG A 176 -1.61 -1.23 -14.02
N ILE A 177 -2.01 -0.22 -13.27
CA ILE A 177 -1.22 0.93 -12.83
C ILE A 177 -1.45 0.91 -11.33
N ASP A 178 -0.39 0.60 -10.62
CA ASP A 178 -0.41 0.44 -9.18
C ASP A 178 0.87 1.08 -8.61
N VAL A 179 1.29 0.65 -7.43
CA VAL A 179 2.48 1.18 -6.73
C VAL A 179 3.71 1.26 -7.63
N THR A 180 4.00 0.22 -8.45
CA THR A 180 5.18 0.20 -9.34
C THR A 180 5.15 1.35 -10.34
N GLU A 181 4.05 1.53 -11.08
CA GLU A 181 3.90 2.63 -12.04
C GLU A 181 3.98 4.01 -11.37
N ALA A 182 3.35 4.16 -10.21
CA ALA A 182 3.40 5.40 -9.46
C ALA A 182 4.83 5.75 -9.02
N GLN A 183 5.60 4.76 -8.53
CA GLN A 183 6.99 4.95 -8.13
C GLN A 183 7.88 5.33 -9.32
N TYR A 184 7.72 4.67 -10.49
CA TYR A 184 8.48 5.04 -11.70
C TYR A 184 8.12 6.43 -12.24
N ALA A 185 6.84 6.84 -12.13
CA ALA A 185 6.45 8.20 -12.44
C ALA A 185 7.14 9.22 -11.51
N ILE A 186 7.22 8.92 -10.21
CA ILE A 186 7.90 9.77 -9.23
C ILE A 186 9.42 9.81 -9.46
N ILE A 187 10.04 8.68 -9.81
CA ILE A 187 11.45 8.66 -10.26
C ILE A 187 11.62 9.60 -11.46
N GLY A 188 10.72 9.53 -12.45
CA GLY A 188 10.70 10.46 -13.59
C GLY A 188 10.61 11.93 -13.18
N ILE A 189 9.72 12.27 -12.24
CA ILE A 189 9.58 13.64 -11.70
C ILE A 189 10.91 14.12 -11.10
N HIS A 190 11.56 13.29 -10.29
CA HIS A 190 12.85 13.63 -9.70
C HIS A 190 13.97 13.78 -10.74
N LEU A 191 13.99 12.91 -11.76
CA LEU A 191 14.96 13.00 -12.87
C LEU A 191 14.78 14.29 -13.69
N VAL A 192 13.54 14.67 -14.02
CA VAL A 192 13.26 15.95 -14.68
C VAL A 192 13.75 17.11 -13.81
N SER A 193 13.48 17.08 -12.51
CA SER A 193 13.96 18.09 -11.56
C SER A 193 15.49 18.14 -11.46
N ALA A 194 16.16 17.00 -11.63
CA ALA A 194 17.62 16.93 -11.65
C ALA A 194 18.24 17.45 -12.96
N ILE A 195 17.61 17.17 -14.11
CA ILE A 195 18.14 17.48 -15.45
C ILE A 195 17.76 18.90 -15.91
N LEU A 196 16.56 19.36 -15.61
CA LEU A 196 16.08 20.69 -16.02
C LEU A 196 16.08 21.71 -14.87
N GLY A 197 16.15 21.23 -13.62
CA GLY A 197 15.99 22.04 -12.42
C GLY A 197 14.53 22.07 -11.94
N PRO A 198 14.26 22.18 -10.62
CA PRO A 198 12.90 22.30 -10.09
C PRO A 198 12.12 23.50 -10.67
N ALA A 199 12.82 24.57 -11.05
CA ALA A 199 12.23 25.73 -11.74
C ALA A 199 11.47 25.35 -13.02
N ALA A 200 11.86 24.26 -13.71
CA ALA A 200 11.18 23.82 -14.93
C ALA A 200 9.69 23.50 -14.70
N TRP A 201 9.31 23.12 -13.48
CA TRP A 201 7.91 22.88 -13.11
C TRP A 201 7.09 24.16 -12.98
N THR A 202 7.73 25.31 -12.76
CA THR A 202 7.05 26.61 -12.68
C THR A 202 6.84 27.25 -14.06
N SER A 203 7.53 26.75 -15.09
CA SER A 203 7.31 27.15 -16.48
C SER A 203 5.86 26.90 -16.89
N LYS A 204 5.28 27.82 -17.67
CA LYS A 204 3.90 27.72 -18.13
C LYS A 204 3.84 27.11 -19.53
N ILE A 205 3.08 26.03 -19.68
CA ILE A 205 2.64 25.50 -20.97
C ILE A 205 1.14 25.77 -21.06
N LEU A 206 0.66 26.39 -22.15
CA LEU A 206 -0.76 26.77 -22.31
C LEU A 206 -1.34 27.58 -21.13
N GLY A 207 -0.51 28.37 -20.45
CA GLY A 207 -0.91 29.20 -19.31
C GLY A 207 -0.95 28.52 -17.94
N ILE A 208 -0.74 27.19 -17.87
CA ILE A 208 -0.72 26.40 -16.62
C ILE A 208 0.72 25.95 -16.32
N GLN A 209 1.11 25.92 -15.04
CA GLN A 209 2.44 25.51 -14.64
C GLN A 209 2.67 24.00 -14.89
N CYS A 210 3.84 23.63 -15.43
CA CYS A 210 4.24 22.25 -15.69
C CYS A 210 4.08 21.32 -14.48
N GLY A 211 4.37 21.81 -13.27
CA GLY A 211 4.21 21.04 -12.03
C GLY A 211 2.76 20.64 -11.78
N LEU A 212 1.81 21.53 -12.11
CA LEU A 212 0.37 21.23 -12.03
C LEU A 212 -0.07 20.24 -13.10
N TYR A 213 0.61 20.18 -14.25
CA TYR A 213 0.38 19.12 -15.23
C TYR A 213 0.95 17.78 -14.77
N ALA A 214 2.14 17.75 -14.18
CA ALA A 214 2.72 16.52 -13.66
C ALA A 214 1.88 15.93 -12.53
N THR A 215 1.37 16.77 -11.62
CA THR A 215 0.37 16.32 -10.64
C THR A 215 -0.89 15.86 -11.37
N ALA A 216 -1.47 16.65 -12.28
CA ALA A 216 -2.67 16.27 -13.04
C ALA A 216 -2.51 14.97 -13.86
N VAL A 217 -1.33 14.64 -14.38
CA VAL A 217 -1.02 13.38 -15.09
C VAL A 217 -0.85 12.23 -14.12
N SER A 218 -0.20 12.45 -12.97
CA SER A 218 -0.19 11.48 -11.86
C SER A 218 -1.62 11.13 -11.44
N PHE A 219 -2.51 12.13 -11.45
CA PHE A 219 -3.95 11.94 -11.25
C PHE A 219 -4.67 11.35 -12.48
N ALA A 220 -4.25 11.62 -13.72
CA ALA A 220 -4.87 11.07 -14.94
C ALA A 220 -4.50 9.60 -15.23
N ALA A 221 -3.33 9.15 -14.79
CA ALA A 221 -3.04 7.71 -14.70
C ALA A 221 -4.07 7.03 -13.78
N ALA A 222 -4.47 7.72 -12.72
CA ALA A 222 -5.59 7.33 -11.86
C ALA A 222 -6.98 7.45 -12.56
N ILE A 223 -7.18 8.39 -13.50
CA ILE A 223 -8.38 8.49 -14.39
C ILE A 223 -8.55 7.25 -15.26
N TYR A 224 -7.48 6.70 -15.85
CA TYR A 224 -7.57 5.52 -16.74
C TYR A 224 -8.23 4.30 -16.04
N PHE A 225 -8.11 4.20 -14.71
CA PHE A 225 -8.80 3.18 -13.89
C PHE A 225 -10.31 3.33 -13.87
N THR A 226 -10.81 4.52 -14.16
CA THR A 226 -12.24 4.88 -14.14
C THR A 226 -12.96 4.53 -15.44
N ILE A 227 -12.28 4.52 -16.60
CA ILE A 227 -12.95 4.44 -17.92
C ILE A 227 -13.65 3.10 -18.19
N ASN A 228 -13.32 2.04 -17.45
CA ASN A 228 -14.06 0.76 -17.50
C ASN A 228 -15.48 0.82 -16.88
N PHE A 229 -15.97 2.00 -16.50
CA PHE A 229 -17.29 2.20 -15.89
C PHE A 229 -18.29 3.00 -16.75
N ALA A 230 -17.87 3.62 -17.86
CA ALA A 230 -18.79 4.33 -18.76
C ALA A 230 -19.84 3.41 -19.44
N SER A 231 -19.64 2.09 -19.42
CA SER A 231 -20.62 1.11 -19.90
C SER A 231 -21.65 0.70 -18.84
N THR A 232 -21.42 0.98 -17.55
CA THR A 232 -22.31 0.48 -16.47
C THR A 232 -23.41 1.46 -16.08
N PHE A 233 -23.21 2.77 -16.30
CA PHE A 233 -24.25 3.78 -16.06
C PHE A 233 -25.25 3.95 -17.21
N ARG A 234 -25.01 3.32 -18.37
CA ARG A 234 -26.00 3.27 -19.45
C ARG A 234 -27.22 2.40 -19.10
N ASP A 235 -27.08 1.48 -18.13
CA ASP A 235 -28.13 0.48 -17.87
C ASP A 235 -28.86 0.61 -16.53
N ARG A 236 -28.35 1.30 -15.50
CA ARG A 236 -29.10 1.45 -14.23
C ARG A 236 -28.76 2.72 -13.47
N GLY A 237 -29.69 3.68 -13.45
CA GLY A 237 -29.58 4.83 -12.53
C GLY A 237 -30.52 6.01 -12.75
N CYS A 238 -31.83 5.81 -12.94
CA CYS A 238 -32.81 6.87 -12.69
C CYS A 238 -33.19 6.86 -11.20
N GLY A 239 -32.76 7.87 -10.45
CA GLY A 239 -33.20 8.14 -9.08
C GLY A 239 -34.43 9.04 -9.06
N LYS A 240 -35.36 8.78 -8.13
CA LYS A 240 -36.76 9.25 -8.18
C LYS A 240 -37.04 10.65 -7.61
N ASN A 241 -36.11 11.37 -6.99
CA ASN A 241 -36.44 12.61 -6.24
C ASN A 241 -35.45 13.81 -6.41
N GLY A 242 -34.71 13.91 -7.51
CA GLY A 242 -34.18 15.19 -8.04
C GLY A 242 -33.49 16.20 -7.09
N SER A 243 -32.90 15.79 -5.96
CA SER A 243 -32.37 16.75 -4.98
C SER A 243 -30.87 16.93 -5.12
N THR A 244 -30.47 18.11 -5.60
CA THR A 244 -29.08 18.57 -5.72
C THR A 244 -28.69 19.38 -4.48
N VAL A 245 -27.56 19.05 -3.85
CA VAL A 245 -26.93 19.91 -2.83
C VAL A 245 -26.22 21.05 -3.55
N ALA A 246 -26.59 22.30 -3.21
CA ALA A 246 -25.96 23.50 -3.74
C ALA A 246 -24.50 23.60 -3.24
N ILE A 247 -23.56 23.69 -4.19
CA ILE A 247 -22.15 24.01 -3.93
C ILE A 247 -22.01 25.54 -3.98
N PRO A 248 -21.30 26.18 -3.04
CA PRO A 248 -21.08 27.62 -3.06
C PRO A 248 -20.36 28.06 -4.35
N THR A 249 -20.89 29.10 -4.98
CA THR A 249 -20.34 29.73 -6.18
C THR A 249 -19.07 30.52 -5.83
N VAL A 250 -17.92 29.99 -6.25
CA VAL A 250 -16.64 30.71 -6.23
C VAL A 250 -16.36 31.24 -7.64
N ASN A 251 -16.08 32.53 -7.74
CA ASN A 251 -15.72 33.25 -8.97
C ASN A 251 -14.40 32.68 -9.55
N GLN A 252 -14.39 32.20 -10.80
CA GLN A 252 -13.39 31.20 -11.23
C GLN A 252 -12.21 31.76 -12.03
N SER A 253 -11.00 31.29 -11.68
CA SER A 253 -9.80 31.29 -12.53
C SER A 253 -9.50 29.87 -13.03
N LEU A 254 -8.78 29.73 -14.14
CA LEU A 254 -8.40 28.45 -14.79
C LEU A 254 -7.77 27.40 -13.85
N ASN A 255 -7.20 27.83 -12.71
CA ASN A 255 -6.68 26.96 -11.65
C ASN A 255 -7.77 26.10 -10.97
N LEU A 256 -9.05 26.48 -11.07
CA LEU A 256 -10.16 25.75 -10.45
C LEU A 256 -10.60 24.52 -11.27
N VAL A 257 -10.39 24.51 -12.58
CA VAL A 257 -10.72 23.36 -13.45
C VAL A 257 -9.82 22.16 -13.14
N SER A 258 -8.54 22.41 -12.88
CA SER A 258 -7.60 21.38 -12.39
C SER A 258 -8.08 20.81 -11.04
N ASN A 259 -8.50 21.68 -10.11
CA ASN A 259 -8.98 21.29 -8.76
C ASN A 259 -10.20 20.34 -8.83
N TYR A 260 -11.20 20.66 -9.65
CA TYR A 260 -12.37 19.79 -9.81
C TYR A 260 -12.02 18.45 -10.46
N GLY A 261 -11.09 18.45 -11.42
CA GLY A 261 -10.57 17.22 -12.02
C GLY A 261 -9.98 16.29 -10.95
N VAL A 262 -9.14 16.82 -10.07
CA VAL A 262 -8.45 15.99 -9.06
C VAL A 262 -9.36 15.49 -7.95
N VAL A 263 -10.32 16.30 -7.51
CA VAL A 263 -11.34 15.86 -6.55
C VAL A 263 -12.20 14.76 -7.16
N LEU A 264 -12.67 14.92 -8.41
CA LEU A 264 -13.46 13.91 -9.11
C LEU A 264 -12.70 12.59 -9.30
N VAL A 265 -11.40 12.67 -9.57
CA VAL A 265 -10.50 11.51 -9.73
C VAL A 265 -10.25 10.79 -8.42
N THR A 266 -9.94 11.52 -7.36
CA THR A 266 -9.72 10.94 -6.03
C THR A 266 -10.98 10.23 -5.56
N LEU A 267 -12.14 10.88 -5.73
CA LEU A 267 -13.43 10.26 -5.47
C LEU A 267 -13.61 9.00 -6.33
N ALA A 268 -13.31 9.04 -7.63
CA ALA A 268 -13.44 7.88 -8.51
C ALA A 268 -12.57 6.68 -8.10
N LEU A 269 -11.33 6.90 -7.67
CA LEU A 269 -10.44 5.84 -7.16
C LEU A 269 -10.97 5.25 -5.85
N VAL A 270 -11.35 6.11 -4.91
CA VAL A 270 -11.96 5.68 -3.66
C VAL A 270 -13.23 4.89 -3.94
N PHE A 271 -14.06 5.33 -4.90
CA PHE A 271 -15.25 4.61 -5.35
C PHE A 271 -14.91 3.23 -5.97
N SER A 272 -13.80 3.10 -6.69
CA SER A 272 -13.34 1.80 -7.21
C SER A 272 -13.02 0.82 -6.08
N TYR A 273 -12.24 1.25 -5.09
CA TYR A 273 -11.96 0.43 -3.90
C TYR A 273 -13.23 0.11 -3.12
N VAL A 274 -14.09 1.11 -2.89
CA VAL A 274 -15.39 0.92 -2.22
C VAL A 274 -16.23 -0.10 -2.97
N LYS A 275 -16.27 -0.09 -4.31
CA LYS A 275 -17.00 -1.09 -5.10
C LYS A 275 -16.48 -2.50 -4.87
N VAL A 276 -15.17 -2.69 -4.77
CA VAL A 276 -14.58 -4.01 -4.47
C VAL A 276 -14.87 -4.40 -3.01
N ILE A 277 -14.72 -3.49 -2.06
CA ILE A 277 -15.02 -3.69 -0.64
C ILE A 277 -16.48 -4.11 -0.43
N MET A 278 -17.42 -3.38 -1.05
CA MET A 278 -18.86 -3.64 -0.92
C MET A 278 -19.28 -4.97 -1.56
N LYS A 279 -18.51 -5.50 -2.52
CA LYS A 279 -18.75 -6.81 -3.16
C LYS A 279 -17.92 -7.95 -2.56
N GLY A 280 -16.89 -7.61 -1.80
CA GLY A 280 -15.81 -8.51 -1.40
C GLY A 280 -16.00 -9.21 -0.06
N GLY A 281 -17.10 -8.94 0.66
CA GLY A 281 -17.38 -9.55 1.95
C GLY A 281 -17.56 -11.07 1.83
N VAL A 282 -16.66 -11.83 2.44
CA VAL A 282 -16.61 -13.31 2.33
C VAL A 282 -17.41 -14.01 3.43
N GLY A 283 -17.92 -13.28 4.42
CA GLY A 283 -18.67 -13.86 5.55
C GLY A 283 -20.19 -13.89 5.38
N LYS A 284 -20.86 -14.59 6.31
CA LYS A 284 -22.30 -14.95 6.27
C LYS A 284 -23.27 -13.78 6.00
N ASN A 285 -22.87 -12.55 6.34
CA ASN A 285 -23.68 -11.34 6.18
C ASN A 285 -22.96 -10.25 5.35
N GLY A 286 -22.07 -10.64 4.43
CA GLY A 286 -21.18 -9.69 3.76
C GLY A 286 -20.15 -9.08 4.71
N SER A 287 -19.81 -9.80 5.79
CA SER A 287 -18.78 -9.41 6.75
C SER A 287 -17.37 -9.68 6.20
N THR A 288 -16.36 -9.06 6.80
CA THR A 288 -14.94 -9.30 6.48
C THR A 288 -14.49 -10.70 6.86
N VAL A 289 -13.26 -11.06 6.50
CA VAL A 289 -12.60 -12.32 6.94
C VAL A 289 -12.57 -12.45 8.47
N ALA A 290 -12.57 -11.33 9.18
CA ALA A 290 -12.59 -11.27 10.64
C ALA A 290 -14.00 -11.42 11.26
N GLY A 291 -15.07 -11.52 10.45
CA GLY A 291 -16.46 -11.58 10.94
C GLY A 291 -17.05 -10.21 11.30
N THR A 292 -16.44 -9.13 10.83
CA THR A 292 -16.71 -7.75 11.24
C THR A 292 -17.42 -6.98 10.12
N SER A 293 -17.94 -5.79 10.42
CA SER A 293 -18.43 -4.88 9.38
C SER A 293 -17.34 -4.58 8.35
N ILE A 294 -17.67 -4.67 7.07
CA ILE A 294 -16.79 -4.27 5.95
C ILE A 294 -16.45 -2.77 5.98
N LEU A 295 -17.27 -1.96 6.65
CA LEU A 295 -17.11 -0.51 6.74
C LEU A 295 -16.34 -0.05 7.97
N SER A 296 -16.08 -0.91 8.96
CA SER A 296 -15.43 -0.49 10.21
C SER A 296 -14.06 0.17 10.02
N PRO A 297 -13.23 -0.19 9.00
CA PRO A 297 -11.96 0.49 8.78
C PRO A 297 -12.06 1.96 8.37
N VAL A 298 -13.24 2.46 7.96
CA VAL A 298 -13.41 3.89 7.63
C VAL A 298 -13.19 4.78 8.85
N ILE A 299 -13.56 4.30 10.04
CA ILE A 299 -13.61 5.09 11.26
C ILE A 299 -12.21 5.53 11.69
N PRO A 300 -11.26 4.62 11.99
CA PRO A 300 -9.94 5.02 12.49
C PRO A 300 -9.14 5.82 11.47
N PHE A 301 -9.30 5.58 10.17
CA PHE A 301 -8.63 6.39 9.15
C PHE A 301 -9.25 7.79 9.04
N SER A 302 -10.57 7.92 9.15
CA SER A 302 -11.24 9.23 9.19
C SER A 302 -10.84 10.05 10.42
N LEU A 303 -10.56 9.39 11.55
CA LEU A 303 -10.01 10.04 12.76
C LEU A 303 -8.61 10.62 12.55
N VAL A 304 -7.93 10.31 11.43
CA VAL A 304 -6.67 10.94 11.03
C VAL A 304 -6.94 12.05 10.02
N VAL A 305 -7.61 11.73 8.92
CA VAL A 305 -7.78 12.65 7.77
C VAL A 305 -8.66 13.84 8.11
N VAL A 306 -9.77 13.64 8.82
CA VAL A 306 -10.72 14.72 9.14
C VAL A 306 -10.09 15.73 10.09
N PRO A 307 -9.48 15.34 11.24
CA PRO A 307 -8.75 16.30 12.07
C PRO A 307 -7.61 16.98 11.33
N ALA A 308 -6.85 16.26 10.48
CA ALA A 308 -5.79 16.88 9.67
C ALA A 308 -6.32 17.98 8.76
N PHE A 309 -7.49 17.79 8.14
CA PHE A 309 -8.11 18.80 7.30
C PHE A 309 -8.67 19.96 8.13
N ILE A 310 -9.33 19.68 9.26
CA ILE A 310 -9.88 20.72 10.13
C ILE A 310 -8.77 21.59 10.70
N ILE A 311 -7.67 21.00 11.18
CA ILE A 311 -6.53 21.71 11.75
C ILE A 311 -5.89 22.62 10.69
N PHE A 312 -5.72 22.11 9.46
CA PHE A 312 -5.29 22.92 8.33
C PHE A 312 -6.23 24.11 8.09
N GLN A 313 -7.54 23.90 8.00
CA GLN A 313 -8.50 24.96 7.67
C GLN A 313 -8.70 26.00 8.79
N LYS A 314 -8.49 25.62 10.06
CA LYS A 314 -8.79 26.46 11.23
C LYS A 314 -7.55 27.04 11.93
N SER A 315 -6.35 26.66 11.53
CA SER A 315 -5.12 27.15 12.16
C SER A 315 -4.97 28.66 11.95
N GLU A 316 -4.99 29.42 13.04
CA GLU A 316 -4.73 30.87 13.03
C GLU A 316 -3.25 31.18 12.76
N SER A 317 -2.34 30.26 13.12
CA SER A 317 -0.92 30.41 12.87
C SER A 317 -0.48 29.87 11.51
N HIS A 318 -1.43 29.40 10.68
CA HIS A 318 -1.17 28.77 9.38
C HIS A 318 -0.08 27.69 9.48
N VAL A 319 -0.19 26.82 10.51
CA VAL A 319 0.86 25.86 10.89
C VAL A 319 1.23 24.92 9.74
N TYR A 320 0.24 24.54 8.92
CA TYR A 320 0.47 23.71 7.75
C TYR A 320 1.16 24.49 6.64
N GLU A 321 0.74 25.71 6.33
CA GLU A 321 1.32 26.51 5.25
C GLU A 321 2.74 27.00 5.57
N ASN A 322 3.06 27.16 6.86
CA ASN A 322 4.36 27.55 7.37
C ASN A 322 5.31 26.35 7.52
N HIS A 323 4.79 25.16 7.87
CA HIS A 323 5.58 23.96 8.11
C HIS A 323 4.99 22.70 7.44
N PRO A 324 4.78 22.70 6.10
CA PRO A 324 4.02 21.65 5.43
C PRO A 324 4.72 20.29 5.48
N ALA A 325 6.05 20.22 5.31
CA ALA A 325 6.76 18.94 5.41
C ALA A 325 6.62 18.30 6.79
N LEU A 326 6.81 19.08 7.86
CA LEU A 326 6.67 18.60 9.23
C LEU A 326 5.23 18.13 9.51
N TYR A 327 4.24 18.87 9.00
CA TYR A 327 2.83 18.53 9.11
C TYR A 327 2.48 17.22 8.40
N ILE A 328 2.90 17.06 7.14
CA ILE A 328 2.71 15.84 6.36
C ILE A 328 3.42 14.66 7.01
N LEU A 329 4.63 14.85 7.55
CA LEU A 329 5.31 13.80 8.31
C LEU A 329 4.50 13.44 9.56
N ALA A 330 4.07 14.40 10.37
CA ALA A 330 3.31 14.14 11.60
C ALA A 330 2.05 13.29 11.34
N PHE A 331 1.15 13.78 10.49
CA PHE A 331 -0.10 13.08 10.19
C PHE A 331 0.12 11.84 9.31
N GLY A 332 1.14 11.85 8.45
CA GLY A 332 1.48 10.71 7.62
C GLY A 332 1.98 9.53 8.43
N MET A 333 2.80 9.76 9.47
CA MET A 333 3.20 8.70 10.38
C MET A 333 2.01 8.12 11.18
N VAL A 334 1.00 8.95 11.50
CA VAL A 334 -0.25 8.46 12.12
C VAL A 334 -1.00 7.58 11.12
N ALA A 335 -1.16 8.02 9.87
CA ALA A 335 -1.80 7.24 8.81
C ALA A 335 -1.06 5.92 8.51
N ALA A 336 0.27 5.94 8.51
CA ALA A 336 1.10 4.75 8.37
C ALA A 336 0.85 3.75 9.51
N LYS A 337 0.79 4.22 10.76
CA LYS A 337 0.46 3.34 11.91
C LYS A 337 -0.94 2.74 11.81
N VAL A 338 -1.94 3.55 11.45
CA VAL A 338 -3.32 3.06 11.26
C VAL A 338 -3.37 2.00 10.16
N THR A 339 -2.60 2.19 9.08
CA THR A 339 -2.46 1.19 8.02
C THR A 339 -1.81 -0.09 8.54
N ASN A 340 -0.74 0.01 9.32
CA ASN A 340 -0.07 -1.17 9.90
C ASN A 340 -1.01 -1.97 10.82
N ARG A 341 -1.90 -1.30 11.57
CA ARG A 341 -2.94 -1.96 12.36
C ARG A 341 -3.97 -2.68 11.49
N LEU A 342 -4.32 -2.12 10.33
CA LEU A 342 -5.20 -2.77 9.36
C LEU A 342 -4.56 -4.01 8.74
N VAL A 343 -3.26 -3.96 8.41
CA VAL A 343 -2.50 -5.13 7.92
C VAL A 343 -2.51 -6.24 8.98
N VAL A 344 -2.20 -5.90 10.23
CA VAL A 344 -2.26 -6.86 11.35
C VAL A 344 -3.65 -7.46 11.47
N ALA A 345 -4.70 -6.64 11.51
CA ALA A 345 -6.08 -7.08 11.61
C ALA A 345 -6.50 -8.02 10.47
N HIS A 346 -6.00 -7.77 9.25
CA HIS A 346 -6.20 -8.65 8.10
C HIS A 346 -5.56 -10.02 8.32
N MET A 347 -4.27 -10.05 8.67
CA MET A 347 -3.50 -11.28 8.81
C MET A 347 -3.91 -12.12 10.03
N THR A 348 -4.32 -11.48 11.11
CA THR A 348 -4.85 -12.15 12.32
C THR A 348 -6.34 -12.47 12.20
N LYS A 349 -7.02 -12.00 11.14
CA LYS A 349 -8.47 -12.06 10.97
C LYS A 349 -9.19 -11.54 12.22
N SER A 350 -8.77 -10.40 12.75
CA SER A 350 -9.37 -9.78 13.94
C SER A 350 -9.99 -8.42 13.62
N GLU A 351 -10.88 -7.96 14.51
CA GLU A 351 -11.35 -6.57 14.50
C GLU A 351 -10.17 -5.60 14.62
N MET A 352 -10.29 -4.47 13.93
CA MET A 352 -9.38 -3.35 14.10
C MET A 352 -9.97 -2.40 15.15
N GLU A 353 -9.23 -2.12 16.21
CA GLU A 353 -9.68 -1.21 17.25
C GLU A 353 -9.64 0.24 16.75
N TYR A 354 -10.64 1.04 17.14
CA TYR A 354 -10.82 2.38 16.59
C TYR A 354 -9.87 3.43 17.17
N TYR A 355 -9.53 3.28 18.45
CA TYR A 355 -8.66 4.22 19.15
C TYR A 355 -7.23 3.69 19.18
N ASP A 356 -6.28 4.62 19.11
CA ASP A 356 -4.85 4.33 19.18
C ASP A 356 -4.11 5.53 19.78
N TRP A 357 -3.00 5.25 20.45
CA TRP A 357 -2.15 6.27 21.06
C TRP A 357 -1.52 7.23 20.05
N SER A 358 -1.42 6.87 18.76
CA SER A 358 -0.98 7.76 17.69
C SER A 358 -1.93 8.94 17.47
N LEU A 359 -3.20 8.82 17.87
CA LEU A 359 -4.18 9.91 17.76
C LEU A 359 -4.00 10.98 18.84
N LEU A 360 -3.18 10.74 19.88
CA LEU A 360 -2.92 11.71 20.94
C LEU A 360 -2.30 13.00 20.38
N GLY A 361 -1.33 12.89 19.47
CA GLY A 361 -0.69 14.04 18.82
C GLY A 361 -1.68 14.95 18.08
N PRO A 362 -2.44 14.42 17.10
CA PRO A 362 -3.52 15.12 16.44
C PRO A 362 -4.57 15.69 17.39
N ALA A 363 -4.96 14.94 18.43
CA ALA A 363 -5.92 15.40 19.43
C ALA A 363 -5.40 16.60 20.22
N MET A 364 -4.11 16.61 20.58
CA MET A 364 -3.47 17.76 21.24
C MET A 364 -3.49 19.00 20.35
N LEU A 365 -3.19 18.88 19.05
CA LEU A 365 -3.28 20.00 18.10
C LEU A 365 -4.71 20.53 17.98
N PHE A 366 -5.68 19.63 17.79
CA PHE A 366 -7.10 20.00 17.70
C PHE A 366 -7.59 20.71 18.96
N LEU A 367 -7.23 20.20 20.14
CA LEU A 367 -7.60 20.79 21.41
C LEU A 367 -6.91 22.13 21.66
N ASN A 368 -5.65 22.27 21.26
CA ASN A 368 -4.91 23.52 21.36
C ASN A 368 -5.58 24.64 20.54
N GLN A 369 -6.05 24.34 19.34
CA GLN A 369 -6.84 25.27 18.52
C GLN A 369 -8.17 25.67 19.19
N TYR A 370 -8.85 24.70 19.82
CA TYR A 370 -10.09 24.97 20.54
C TYR A 370 -9.91 25.95 21.72
N PHE A 371 -8.74 25.94 22.35
CA PHE A 371 -8.37 26.86 23.43
C PHE A 371 -7.53 28.06 22.96
N ASN A 372 -7.82 28.59 21.77
CA ASN A 372 -7.19 29.80 21.20
C ASN A 372 -5.65 29.73 21.18
N ASN A 373 -5.08 28.57 20.81
CA ASN A 373 -3.65 28.38 20.64
C ASN A 373 -2.81 28.70 21.90
N ALA A 374 -3.25 28.20 23.05
CA ALA A 374 -2.58 28.40 24.35
C ALA A 374 -1.07 28.06 24.32
N ILE A 375 -0.67 27.08 23.50
CA ILE A 375 0.73 26.74 23.18
C ILE A 375 0.95 27.04 21.69
N PRO A 376 2.11 27.57 21.26
CA PRO A 376 2.39 27.76 19.84
C PRO A 376 2.29 26.44 19.07
N GLU A 377 1.45 26.40 18.02
CA GLU A 377 1.11 25.18 17.28
C GLU A 377 2.35 24.46 16.73
N TYR A 378 3.43 25.18 16.40
CA TYR A 378 4.71 24.63 15.97
C TYR A 378 5.32 23.63 16.98
N TYR A 379 5.33 23.97 18.27
CA TYR A 379 5.88 23.08 19.30
C TYR A 379 4.98 21.87 19.54
N VAL A 380 3.67 22.08 19.49
CA VAL A 380 2.68 20.99 19.60
C VAL A 380 2.82 20.04 18.40
N LEU A 381 3.09 20.57 17.21
CA LEU A 381 3.32 19.79 16.00
C LEU A 381 4.59 18.94 16.12
N TRP A 382 5.71 19.50 16.58
CA TRP A 382 6.92 18.72 16.85
C TRP A 382 6.69 17.63 17.90
N LEU A 383 5.98 17.95 18.98
CA LEU A 383 5.62 16.97 20.01
C LEU A 383 4.78 15.83 19.40
N CYS A 384 3.80 16.17 18.55
CA CYS A 384 3.01 15.22 17.79
C CYS A 384 3.90 14.31 16.93
N THR A 385 4.81 14.88 16.13
CA THR A 385 5.74 14.13 15.28
C THR A 385 6.63 13.17 16.08
N VAL A 386 7.26 13.66 17.15
CA VAL A 386 8.14 12.82 18.00
C VAL A 386 7.34 11.71 18.65
N TRP A 387 6.16 12.02 19.18
CA TRP A 387 5.27 11.05 19.82
C TRP A 387 4.87 9.94 18.85
N VAL A 388 4.34 10.29 17.67
CA VAL A 388 3.87 9.28 16.71
C VAL A 388 5.02 8.43 16.17
N CYS A 389 6.19 9.01 15.91
CA CYS A 389 7.36 8.25 15.47
C CYS A 389 7.79 7.23 16.53
N ALA A 390 7.89 7.67 17.79
CA ALA A 390 8.26 6.78 18.90
C ALA A 390 7.23 5.66 19.10
N ASP A 391 5.94 6.02 19.07
CA ASP A 391 4.84 5.08 19.24
C ASP A 391 4.74 4.07 18.08
N LEU A 392 4.95 4.50 16.83
CA LEU A 392 5.01 3.61 15.67
C LEU A 392 6.21 2.64 15.74
N ILE A 393 7.42 3.15 16.02
CA ILE A 393 8.62 2.31 16.17
C ILE A 393 8.39 1.28 17.27
N ARG A 394 7.80 1.70 18.39
CA ARG A 394 7.48 0.81 19.51
C ARG A 394 6.46 -0.26 19.14
N TYR A 395 5.39 0.13 18.47
CA TYR A 395 4.35 -0.77 17.98
C TYR A 395 4.91 -1.81 17.00
N CYS A 396 5.62 -1.38 15.96
CA CYS A 396 6.23 -2.27 14.96
C CYS A 396 7.26 -3.21 15.61
N GLY A 397 8.14 -2.68 16.45
CA GLY A 397 9.16 -3.47 17.15
C GLY A 397 8.54 -4.56 18.03
N GLN A 398 7.50 -4.22 18.80
CA GLN A 398 6.86 -5.20 19.67
C GLN A 398 6.09 -6.27 18.89
N ILE A 399 5.29 -5.90 17.90
CA ILE A 399 4.57 -6.89 17.07
C ILE A 399 5.55 -7.86 16.41
N CYS A 400 6.64 -7.34 15.84
CA CYS A 400 7.66 -8.18 15.22
C CYS A 400 8.27 -9.16 16.22
N LEU A 401 8.59 -8.71 17.44
CA LEU A 401 9.17 -9.55 18.48
C LEU A 401 8.19 -10.60 19.01
N GLU A 402 6.92 -10.25 19.20
CA GLU A 402 5.87 -11.20 19.63
C GLU A 402 5.64 -12.29 18.58
N ILE A 403 5.60 -11.92 17.29
CA ILE A 403 5.48 -12.88 16.19
C ILE A 403 6.74 -13.73 16.07
N CYS A 404 7.94 -13.15 16.22
CA CYS A 404 9.20 -13.90 16.23
C CYS A 404 9.21 -14.97 17.35
N ASP A 405 8.78 -14.61 18.56
CA ASP A 405 8.71 -15.55 19.68
C ASP A 405 7.67 -16.64 19.43
N HIS A 406 6.52 -16.30 18.83
CA HIS A 406 5.49 -17.28 18.50
C HIS A 406 5.92 -18.27 17.40
N LEU A 407 6.48 -17.75 16.30
CA LEU A 407 6.89 -18.55 15.14
C LEU A 407 8.29 -19.17 15.29
N LYS A 408 9.03 -18.83 16.35
CA LYS A 408 10.42 -19.26 16.60
C LYS A 408 11.39 -18.90 15.47
N ILE A 409 11.18 -17.73 14.86
CA ILE A 409 12.04 -17.17 13.82
C ILE A 409 12.83 -15.97 14.35
N ARG A 410 13.87 -15.56 13.62
CA ARG A 410 14.64 -14.36 13.94
C ARG A 410 14.37 -13.29 12.88
N LEU A 411 14.05 -12.08 13.34
CA LEU A 411 13.61 -10.98 12.47
C LEU A 411 14.56 -10.69 11.30
N PHE A 412 15.87 -10.64 11.55
CA PHE A 412 16.90 -10.27 10.56
C PHE A 412 17.93 -11.37 10.30
N ARG A 413 17.59 -12.64 10.54
CA ARG A 413 18.53 -13.75 10.33
C ARG A 413 17.82 -14.99 9.82
N ILE A 414 18.37 -15.56 8.76
CA ILE A 414 17.93 -16.86 8.25
C ILE A 414 18.71 -17.96 8.99
N PRO A 415 18.04 -18.92 9.66
CA PRO A 415 18.72 -20.08 10.24
C PRO A 415 19.10 -21.09 9.14
N TYR A 416 20.33 -21.66 9.14
CA TYR A 416 20.78 -22.68 8.17
C TYR A 416 21.82 -23.65 8.74
N PRO A 417 21.97 -24.88 8.18
CA PRO A 417 22.39 -25.14 6.78
C PRO A 417 21.25 -25.51 5.81
N PRO A 418 21.43 -25.36 4.47
CA PRO A 418 20.47 -25.86 3.49
C PRO A 418 20.40 -27.40 3.57
N ALA A 419 19.19 -27.96 3.45
CA ALA A 419 19.09 -29.37 3.09
C ALA A 419 19.73 -29.50 1.68
N PRO A 420 20.64 -30.46 1.45
CA PRO A 420 21.08 -30.76 0.10
C PRO A 420 19.84 -31.05 -0.73
N ALA A 421 19.66 -30.30 -1.82
CA ALA A 421 18.59 -30.56 -2.77
C ALA A 421 18.67 -32.05 -3.13
N SER A 422 17.66 -32.82 -2.73
CA SER A 422 17.54 -34.20 -3.16
C SER A 422 17.41 -34.17 -4.69
N PRO A 423 18.27 -34.85 -5.45
CA PRO A 423 18.09 -34.94 -6.88
C PRO A 423 16.75 -35.64 -7.10
N LYS A 424 15.75 -34.90 -7.58
CA LYS A 424 14.57 -35.53 -8.18
C LYS A 424 15.02 -36.15 -9.48
N HIS A 425 15.56 -37.38 -9.41
CA HIS A 425 15.69 -38.24 -10.57
C HIS A 425 14.27 -38.50 -11.09
N THR A 426 13.88 -37.74 -12.10
CA THR A 426 12.75 -38.10 -12.94
C THR A 426 13.38 -38.68 -14.20
N GLU A 427 13.60 -40.00 -14.21
CA GLU A 427 13.89 -40.68 -15.47
C GLU A 427 12.64 -40.54 -16.36
N ARG A 428 12.75 -39.71 -17.39
CA ARG A 428 11.91 -39.80 -18.58
C ARG A 428 12.83 -39.76 -19.78
N ASN A 429 12.73 -40.82 -20.57
CA ASN A 429 13.54 -41.12 -21.74
C ASN A 429 13.80 -39.89 -22.62
N GLY A 430 15.10 -39.60 -22.80
CA GLY A 430 15.66 -38.92 -23.97
C GLY A 430 15.19 -37.50 -24.24
N PHE A 431 15.68 -36.52 -23.49
CA PHE A 431 16.13 -35.20 -23.99
C PHE A 431 16.93 -34.54 -22.86
N ARG A 432 18.21 -34.24 -23.09
CA ARG A 432 19.05 -33.50 -22.12
C ARG A 432 18.71 -32.01 -22.21
N GLU A 433 17.75 -31.55 -21.42
CA GLU A 433 17.67 -30.13 -21.03
C GLU A 433 18.43 -29.95 -19.72
N LEU A 434 19.51 -29.17 -19.77
CA LEU A 434 20.21 -28.68 -18.58
C LEU A 434 19.37 -27.55 -17.96
N LEU A 435 18.30 -27.91 -17.25
CA LEU A 435 17.54 -26.99 -16.40
C LEU A 435 18.37 -26.67 -15.15
N ILE A 436 19.24 -25.65 -15.24
CA ILE A 436 19.70 -24.92 -14.05
C ILE A 436 18.56 -23.96 -13.68
N GLY A 437 17.50 -24.52 -13.09
CA GLY A 437 16.41 -23.75 -12.50
C GLY A 437 16.92 -23.05 -11.23
N ILE A 438 16.92 -21.72 -11.23
CA ILE A 438 16.94 -20.96 -9.98
C ILE A 438 15.51 -21.04 -9.45
N ASP A 439 15.25 -21.93 -8.49
CA ASP A 439 13.95 -22.19 -7.80
C ASP A 439 13.41 -20.98 -7.00
N GLY A 440 13.49 -19.76 -7.52
CA GLY A 440 13.00 -18.53 -6.88
C GLY A 440 12.30 -17.53 -7.82
N CYS A 441 12.27 -17.80 -9.13
CA CYS A 441 11.55 -16.98 -10.12
C CYS A 441 10.51 -17.83 -10.85
N ASP A 442 9.35 -18.05 -10.22
CA ASP A 442 8.15 -18.59 -10.89
C ASP A 442 7.53 -17.52 -11.82
N CYS A 443 8.27 -17.12 -12.85
CA CYS A 443 7.79 -16.31 -13.96
C CYS A 443 8.54 -16.77 -15.21
N LEU A 444 8.04 -17.83 -15.84
CA LEU A 444 8.45 -18.20 -17.18
C LEU A 444 7.84 -17.17 -18.14
N VAL A 445 8.62 -16.16 -18.52
CA VAL A 445 8.21 -15.23 -19.58
C VAL A 445 8.26 -15.99 -20.90
N LEU A 446 7.10 -16.37 -21.42
CA LEU A 446 6.95 -16.87 -22.78
C LEU A 446 7.24 -15.74 -23.78
N ILE A 447 8.49 -15.62 -24.22
CA ILE A 447 8.81 -14.86 -25.44
C ILE A 447 8.54 -15.81 -26.61
N LYS A 448 7.43 -15.58 -27.31
CA LYS A 448 7.00 -16.39 -28.46
C LYS A 448 7.94 -16.14 -29.64
N PHE A 449 8.70 -17.16 -30.04
CA PHE A 449 9.26 -17.29 -31.39
C PHE A 449 8.62 -18.52 -32.06
N GLY A 450 7.70 -18.30 -33.01
CA GLY A 450 7.13 -19.36 -33.84
C GLY A 450 5.81 -20.00 -33.36
N ASP A 451 5.16 -20.71 -34.29
CA ASP A 451 3.77 -21.17 -34.24
C ASP A 451 3.59 -22.62 -33.75
N THR A 452 3.98 -22.92 -32.52
CA THR A 452 3.54 -24.18 -31.89
C THR A 452 3.33 -24.00 -30.38
N ILE A 453 2.09 -24.22 -29.94
CA ILE A 453 1.66 -24.12 -28.54
C ILE A 453 1.66 -25.52 -27.94
N VAL A 454 2.45 -25.73 -26.88
CA VAL A 454 2.26 -26.86 -25.95
C VAL A 454 2.01 -26.28 -24.56
N THR A 455 0.76 -26.31 -24.12
CA THR A 455 0.32 -25.82 -22.81
C THR A 455 0.56 -26.89 -21.75
N LYS A 456 1.37 -26.59 -20.73
CA LYS A 456 1.50 -27.45 -19.53
C LYS A 456 1.26 -26.60 -18.27
N TYR A 457 0.05 -26.68 -17.73
CA TYR A 457 -0.29 -26.08 -16.43
C TYR A 457 0.14 -27.03 -15.30
N ASN A 458 0.96 -26.55 -14.36
CA ASN A 458 1.11 -27.19 -13.06
C ASN A 458 -0.07 -26.77 -12.17
N LYS A 459 -1.07 -27.64 -12.10
CA LYS A 459 -2.21 -27.55 -11.21
C LYS A 459 -1.77 -28.13 -9.87
N TYR A 460 -1.56 -27.31 -8.84
CA TYR A 460 -1.62 -27.80 -7.46
C TYR A 460 -3.05 -27.69 -6.96
N THR A 461 -3.50 -28.81 -6.42
CA THR A 461 -4.86 -29.26 -6.24
C THR A 461 -5.54 -28.56 -5.06
N LEU A 462 -6.75 -28.04 -5.32
CA LEU A 462 -7.79 -27.87 -4.31
C LEU A 462 -8.25 -29.28 -3.92
N SER A 463 -8.14 -29.63 -2.64
CA SER A 463 -8.82 -30.79 -2.08
C SER A 463 -10.31 -30.47 -1.96
N THR A 464 -11.13 -31.01 -2.86
CA THR A 464 -12.55 -31.25 -2.61
C THR A 464 -12.70 -32.75 -2.38
N ASP A 465 -12.83 -33.14 -1.12
CA ASP A 465 -13.30 -34.47 -0.75
C ASP A 465 -14.79 -34.56 -1.08
N SER A 466 -15.14 -35.25 -2.17
CA SER A 466 -16.36 -36.05 -2.27
C SER A 466 -16.39 -36.76 -3.62
N GLU A 467 -15.87 -37.98 -3.71
CA GLU A 467 -16.39 -38.99 -4.63
C GLU A 467 -15.82 -40.37 -4.30
N LYS A 468 -16.68 -41.26 -3.81
CA LYS A 468 -17.00 -42.55 -4.46
C LYS A 468 -17.85 -43.44 -3.55
N SER A 469 -19.04 -43.78 -4.02
CA SER A 469 -19.35 -45.17 -4.38
C SER A 469 -20.71 -45.24 -5.07
N GLU A 470 -20.71 -45.43 -6.39
CA GLU A 470 -21.80 -46.13 -7.07
C GLU A 470 -21.63 -47.62 -6.77
N ASN A 471 -22.73 -48.30 -6.40
CA ASN A 471 -22.92 -49.73 -6.62
C ASN A 471 -24.41 -50.02 -6.79
N GLU A 472 -24.68 -50.99 -7.65
CA GLU A 472 -25.92 -51.34 -8.33
C GLU A 472 -27.04 -51.92 -7.43
N ASP A 473 -28.26 -51.81 -7.98
CA ASP A 473 -29.40 -52.74 -7.91
C ASP A 473 -29.85 -53.33 -6.56
N SER A 474 -31.04 -52.91 -6.11
CA SER A 474 -32.10 -53.85 -5.67
C SER A 474 -33.47 -53.15 -5.53
N ALA A 475 -34.50 -53.79 -6.09
CA ALA A 475 -35.90 -53.38 -6.16
C ALA A 475 -36.60 -53.21 -4.80
N PRO A 476 -37.74 -52.50 -4.74
CA PRO A 476 -38.75 -52.74 -3.71
C PRO A 476 -40.01 -53.40 -4.29
N LEU A 477 -40.31 -54.60 -3.79
CA LEU A 477 -41.62 -55.21 -3.87
C LEU A 477 -42.59 -54.50 -2.89
N LEU A 478 -43.73 -54.09 -3.46
CA LEU A 478 -45.06 -53.89 -2.89
C LEU A 478 -45.27 -54.16 -1.39
N ASN A 479 -45.90 -53.21 -0.68
CA ASN A 479 -47.14 -53.56 0.03
C ASN A 479 -48.12 -52.37 0.16
N ASN A 480 -49.38 -52.67 -0.12
CA ASN A 480 -50.55 -51.84 0.08
C ASN A 480 -50.81 -51.60 1.58
N ASN A 481 -51.37 -50.43 1.92
CA ASN A 481 -52.57 -50.35 2.74
C ASN A 481 -53.22 -48.97 2.60
N SER A 482 -54.41 -48.98 2.01
CA SER A 482 -55.46 -47.97 2.06
C SER A 482 -56.00 -47.80 3.48
N ILE A 483 -56.62 -46.65 3.77
CA ILE A 483 -58.00 -46.53 4.29
C ILE A 483 -58.35 -45.04 4.46
N THR A 484 -59.40 -44.67 3.71
CA THR A 484 -60.42 -43.59 3.83
C THR A 484 -60.01 -42.13 3.95
#